data_AF-A0A387B7Z7-F1
#
_entry.id   AF-A0A387B7Z7-F1
#
_cell.length_a   1.000
_cell.length_b   1.000
_cell.length_c   1.000
_cell.angle_alpha   90.00
_cell.angle_beta   90.00
_cell.angle_gamma   90.00
#
_symmetry.space_group_name_H-M   'P 1'
#
loop_
_entity.id
_entity.type
_entity.pdbx_description
1 polymer ?
#
loop_
_entity_poly.entity_id
_entity_poly.type
_entity_poly.pdbx_seq_one_letter_code
_entity_poly.pdbx_strand_id
1 'polypeptide(L)'
;MTSATFSTHRHGAGAKTALTVLAVLLLVVFGLFMLTSDKITSGAAQLADGLETAHAGSGDLAAGAVTLADGNAQLADGAASAAAGAAKLSDGAGSAADGATRLAAGADSLAAGAQSAASGALSVSSGSTKVASGANSVAAGVDSAIDGVAQLRAGAIALRDGVLSTQPGGLIRSISDIGLIVDGVGSSTGTLAGVAAGSRTEAQNLQAYISANLAVGEPLTADELTALLTAAGTWNAQANALNTNLLGLQNAISGTAPIAPSTTPTLKQAMGALSAGVTNLATTKIDGANGLVGGLDTFRTKLLPLQQGAASLAAGASDLNAGASKLTTGTQNLAAGSTTLAENAGALASGVGALASGASELADGTAALSEGAASASDGSTQLSDGASTLDAGTAQLADGATQLHSGASSMTFGSLLPWVLVIGGVLVVLLGLWIVHRVRSRSAA
;
A
#
# COMPACT_ATOMS: atom_id res chain seq x y z
N MET A 1 48.51 140.09 -81.74
CA MET A 1 49.33 138.85 -81.80
C MET A 1 49.86 138.65 -80.40
N THR A 2 49.55 137.62 -79.61
CA THR A 2 49.18 136.23 -79.92
C THR A 2 48.56 135.63 -78.66
N SER A 3 47.47 134.88 -78.83
CA SER A 3 46.75 134.13 -77.80
C SER A 3 47.57 132.95 -77.28
N ALA A 4 47.45 132.64 -75.98
CA ALA A 4 47.85 131.34 -75.44
C ALA A 4 46.79 130.85 -74.44
N THR A 5 45.80 130.14 -74.98
CA THR A 5 44.78 129.37 -74.27
C THR A 5 45.44 128.12 -73.68
N PHE A 6 45.54 128.01 -72.36
CA PHE A 6 45.94 126.76 -71.71
C PHE A 6 44.77 125.77 -71.76
N SER A 7 44.88 124.78 -72.65
CA SER A 7 43.99 123.63 -72.73
C SER A 7 44.27 122.70 -71.54
N THR A 8 43.36 122.63 -70.58
CA THR A 8 43.39 121.63 -69.50
C THR A 8 43.11 120.26 -70.10
N HIS A 9 44.18 119.55 -70.38
CA HIS A 9 44.17 118.22 -70.96
C HIS A 9 43.26 117.24 -70.20
N ARG A 10 42.40 116.55 -70.98
CA ARG A 10 41.51 115.43 -70.64
C ARG A 10 42.23 114.13 -70.20
N HIS A 11 43.40 114.20 -69.56
CA HIS A 11 44.18 113.01 -69.16
C HIS A 11 43.82 112.42 -67.79
N GLY A 12 42.78 112.92 -67.11
CA GLY A 12 42.29 112.35 -65.85
C GLY A 12 41.21 111.27 -65.98
N ALA A 13 40.49 111.16 -67.10
CA ALA A 13 39.23 110.39 -67.13
C ALA A 13 39.45 108.87 -67.06
N GLY A 14 40.41 108.31 -67.81
CA GLY A 14 40.64 106.86 -67.86
C GLY A 14 41.28 106.26 -66.59
N ALA A 15 42.12 107.03 -65.89
CA ALA A 15 42.67 106.61 -64.59
C ALA A 15 41.61 106.69 -63.48
N LYS A 16 40.74 107.71 -63.52
CA LYS A 16 39.63 107.86 -62.57
C LYS A 16 38.59 106.75 -62.74
N THR A 17 38.25 106.35 -63.97
CA THR A 17 37.34 105.22 -64.23
C THR A 17 37.93 103.88 -63.81
N ALA A 18 39.21 103.62 -64.08
CA ALA A 18 39.87 102.41 -63.60
C ALA A 18 39.92 102.33 -62.06
N LEU A 19 40.19 103.45 -61.39
CA LEU A 19 40.19 103.54 -59.93
C LEU A 19 38.79 103.33 -59.33
N THR A 20 37.74 103.87 -59.96
CA THR A 20 36.34 103.67 -59.50
C THR A 20 35.89 102.23 -59.70
N VAL A 21 36.20 101.61 -60.84
CA VAL A 21 35.88 100.18 -61.08
C VAL A 21 36.60 99.29 -60.06
N LEU A 22 37.88 99.55 -59.79
CA LEU A 22 38.66 98.82 -58.79
C LEU A 22 38.07 98.99 -57.37
N ALA A 23 37.67 100.21 -57.01
CA ALA A 23 37.03 100.49 -55.71
C ALA A 23 35.68 99.75 -55.56
N VAL A 24 34.86 99.71 -56.61
CA VAL A 24 33.59 98.97 -56.61
C VAL A 24 33.83 97.46 -56.52
N LEU A 25 34.80 96.92 -57.27
CA LEU A 25 35.17 95.50 -57.17
C LEU A 25 35.65 95.13 -55.77
N LEU A 26 36.50 95.96 -55.16
CA LEU A 26 36.94 95.77 -53.77
C LEU A 26 35.77 95.83 -52.78
N LEU A 27 34.81 96.74 -52.96
CA LEU A 27 33.60 96.80 -52.15
C LEU A 27 32.70 95.57 -52.33
N VAL A 28 32.55 95.06 -53.55
CA VAL A 28 31.78 93.84 -53.84
C VAL A 28 32.44 92.62 -53.22
N VAL A 29 33.76 92.47 -53.40
CA VAL A 29 34.54 91.39 -52.78
C VAL A 29 34.48 91.47 -51.25
N PHE A 30 34.56 92.67 -50.69
CA PHE A 30 34.42 92.90 -49.26
C PHE A 30 33.01 92.56 -48.73
N GLY A 31 31.96 93.01 -49.43
CA GLY A 31 30.58 92.70 -49.08
C GLY A 31 30.29 91.19 -49.17
N LEU A 32 30.80 90.52 -50.21
CA LEU A 32 30.76 89.07 -50.34
C LEU A 32 31.50 88.38 -49.19
N PHE A 33 32.70 88.83 -48.87
CA PHE A 33 33.51 88.29 -47.77
C PHE A 33 32.79 88.39 -46.43
N MET A 34 32.21 89.56 -46.11
CA MET A 34 31.42 89.77 -44.90
C MET A 34 30.20 88.85 -44.87
N LEU A 35 29.44 88.79 -45.97
CA LEU A 35 28.27 87.92 -46.09
C LEU A 35 28.64 86.43 -45.91
N THR A 36 29.73 85.96 -46.51
CA THR A 36 30.19 84.58 -46.36
C THR A 36 30.74 84.31 -44.97
N SER A 37 31.44 85.27 -44.35
CA SER A 37 31.95 85.12 -42.99
C SER A 37 30.79 85.00 -41.99
N ASP A 38 29.77 85.86 -42.08
CA ASP A 38 28.58 85.79 -41.23
C ASP A 38 27.83 84.46 -41.39
N LYS A 39 27.71 83.97 -42.64
CA LYS A 39 27.11 82.66 -42.95
C LYS A 39 27.90 81.51 -42.34
N ILE A 40 29.24 81.53 -42.46
CA ILE A 40 30.12 80.51 -41.88
C ILE A 40 30.02 80.55 -40.36
N THR A 41 30.09 81.71 -39.74
CA THR A 41 29.97 81.90 -38.29
C THR A 41 28.63 81.39 -37.78
N SER A 42 27.51 81.76 -38.41
CA SER A 42 26.18 81.31 -38.03
C SER A 42 26.00 79.80 -38.21
N GLY A 43 26.50 79.26 -39.33
CA GLY A 43 26.47 77.83 -39.61
C GLY A 43 27.31 77.01 -38.62
N ALA A 44 28.49 77.52 -38.25
CA ALA A 44 29.35 76.88 -37.25
C ALA A 44 28.72 76.92 -35.84
N ALA A 45 28.02 78.00 -35.48
CA ALA A 45 27.26 78.06 -34.23
C ALA A 45 26.13 77.04 -34.22
N GLN A 46 25.32 76.99 -35.28
CA GLN A 46 24.25 75.99 -35.40
C GLN A 46 24.77 74.55 -35.36
N LEU A 47 25.93 74.31 -35.97
CA LEU A 47 26.59 73.01 -35.92
C LEU A 47 27.06 72.68 -34.50
N ALA A 48 27.65 73.64 -33.79
CA ALA A 48 28.06 73.45 -32.39
C ALA A 48 26.86 73.12 -31.49
N ASP A 49 25.78 73.91 -31.56
CA ASP A 49 24.55 73.69 -30.79
C ASP A 49 23.93 72.30 -31.09
N GLY A 50 23.91 71.93 -32.37
CA GLY A 50 23.41 70.63 -32.81
C GLY A 50 24.26 69.46 -32.30
N LEU A 51 25.58 69.63 -32.24
CA LEU A 51 26.50 68.62 -31.72
C LEU A 51 26.49 68.53 -30.20
N GLU A 52 26.26 69.64 -29.51
CA GLU A 52 26.05 69.64 -28.05
C GLU A 52 24.74 68.93 -27.69
N THR A 53 23.68 69.12 -28.48
CA THR A 53 22.43 68.35 -28.36
C THR A 53 22.66 66.86 -28.64
N ALA A 54 23.43 66.54 -29.68
CA ALA A 54 23.76 65.15 -30.02
C ALA A 54 24.58 64.48 -28.91
N HIS A 55 25.56 65.20 -28.34
CA HIS A 55 26.37 64.79 -27.19
C HIS A 55 25.49 64.49 -25.97
N ALA A 56 24.62 65.41 -25.57
CA ALA A 56 23.69 65.16 -24.47
C ALA A 56 22.81 63.91 -24.73
N GLY A 57 22.27 63.78 -25.95
CA GLY A 57 21.44 62.64 -26.34
C GLY A 57 22.19 61.29 -26.35
N SER A 58 23.47 61.27 -26.74
CA SER A 58 24.29 60.05 -26.67
C SER A 58 24.67 59.68 -25.24
N GLY A 59 24.90 60.66 -24.37
CA GLY A 59 25.09 60.44 -22.94
C GLY A 59 23.86 59.81 -22.30
N ASP A 60 22.67 60.34 -22.58
CA ASP A 60 21.40 59.78 -22.12
C ASP A 60 21.16 58.36 -22.64
N LEU A 61 21.48 58.11 -23.93
CA LEU A 61 21.39 56.77 -24.52
C LEU A 61 22.33 55.78 -23.81
N ALA A 62 23.57 56.19 -23.53
CA ALA A 62 24.53 55.35 -22.82
C ALA A 62 24.04 54.98 -21.42
N ALA A 63 23.53 55.96 -20.67
CA ALA A 63 22.98 55.75 -19.33
C ALA A 63 21.72 54.86 -19.33
N GLY A 64 20.83 55.06 -20.31
CA GLY A 64 19.66 54.22 -20.51
C GLY A 64 20.04 52.77 -20.85
N ALA A 65 21.08 52.58 -21.67
CA ALA A 65 21.59 51.26 -22.02
C ALA A 65 22.23 50.54 -20.83
N VAL A 66 22.95 51.24 -19.93
CA VAL A 66 23.43 50.66 -18.66
C VAL A 66 22.24 50.20 -17.81
N THR A 67 21.22 51.04 -17.65
CA THR A 67 20.03 50.70 -16.85
C THR A 67 19.33 49.46 -17.39
N LEU A 68 19.23 49.34 -18.72
CA LEU A 68 18.65 48.17 -19.37
C LEU A 68 19.54 46.92 -19.18
N ALA A 69 20.86 47.06 -19.26
CA ALA A 69 21.80 45.97 -19.00
C ALA A 69 21.64 45.42 -17.59
N ASP A 70 21.58 46.29 -16.58
CA ASP A 70 21.39 45.93 -15.17
C ASP A 70 20.03 45.23 -14.95
N GLY A 71 18.96 45.75 -15.53
CA GLY A 71 17.63 45.14 -15.45
C GLY A 71 17.58 43.74 -16.08
N ASN A 72 18.25 43.56 -17.22
CA ASN A 72 18.36 42.26 -17.88
C ASN A 72 19.22 41.28 -17.09
N ALA A 73 20.29 41.74 -16.43
CA ALA A 73 21.09 40.90 -15.54
C ALA A 73 20.27 40.43 -14.33
N GLN A 74 19.48 41.32 -13.71
CA GLN A 74 18.57 40.95 -12.63
C GLN A 74 17.49 39.94 -13.07
N LEU A 75 16.95 40.11 -14.29
CA LEU A 75 16.01 39.14 -14.87
C LEU A 75 16.67 37.77 -15.08
N ALA A 76 17.91 37.74 -15.55
CA ALA A 76 18.68 36.51 -15.71
C ALA A 76 18.86 35.79 -14.36
N ASP A 77 19.33 36.48 -13.33
CA ASP A 77 19.54 35.91 -11.99
C ASP A 77 18.23 35.37 -11.38
N GLY A 78 17.13 36.11 -11.55
CA GLY A 78 15.80 35.70 -11.09
C GLY A 78 15.29 34.45 -11.81
N ALA A 79 15.47 34.40 -13.14
CA ALA A 79 15.10 33.25 -13.95
C ALA A 79 15.94 32.02 -13.63
N ALA A 80 17.26 32.16 -13.42
CA ALA A 80 18.13 31.07 -12.97
C ALA A 80 17.72 30.53 -11.59
N SER A 81 17.35 31.41 -10.67
CA SER A 81 16.85 31.03 -9.35
C SER A 81 15.53 30.26 -9.43
N ALA A 82 14.61 30.69 -10.32
CA ALA A 82 13.36 29.99 -10.58
C ALA A 82 13.61 28.61 -11.20
N ALA A 83 14.55 28.48 -12.14
CA ALA A 83 14.94 27.21 -12.73
C ALA A 83 15.46 26.22 -11.69
N ALA A 84 16.35 26.67 -10.81
CA ALA A 84 16.85 25.85 -9.71
C ALA A 84 15.74 25.42 -8.73
N GLY A 85 14.76 26.28 -8.46
CA GLY A 85 13.59 25.95 -7.65
C GLY A 85 12.69 24.92 -8.32
N ALA A 86 12.43 25.07 -9.61
CA ALA A 86 11.62 24.15 -10.40
C ALA A 86 12.28 22.76 -10.53
N ALA A 87 13.61 22.71 -10.72
CA ALA A 87 14.37 21.46 -10.70
C ALA A 87 14.22 20.72 -9.36
N LYS A 88 14.36 21.42 -8.22
CA LYS A 88 14.13 20.82 -6.88
C LYS A 88 12.70 20.32 -6.70
N LEU A 89 11.71 21.03 -7.24
CA LEU A 89 10.32 20.58 -7.21
C LEU A 89 10.14 19.31 -8.04
N SER A 90 10.77 19.22 -9.22
CA SER A 90 10.75 18.02 -10.06
C SER A 90 11.35 16.81 -9.33
N ASP A 91 12.54 16.96 -8.74
CA ASP A 91 13.21 15.89 -7.97
C ASP A 91 12.37 15.42 -6.77
N GLY A 92 11.79 16.37 -6.03
CA GLY A 92 10.94 16.08 -4.88
C GLY A 92 9.65 15.37 -5.28
N ALA A 93 9.02 15.81 -6.38
CA ALA A 93 7.84 15.17 -6.94
C ALA A 93 8.15 13.76 -7.47
N GLY A 94 9.32 13.55 -8.09
CA GLY A 94 9.80 12.23 -8.50
C GLY A 94 9.97 11.28 -7.31
N SER A 95 10.60 11.76 -6.23
CA SER A 95 10.74 10.99 -4.99
C SER A 95 9.39 10.62 -4.35
N ALA A 96 8.41 11.53 -4.42
CA ALA A 96 7.05 11.27 -3.96
C ALA A 96 6.33 10.25 -4.85
N ALA A 97 6.56 10.27 -6.17
CA ALA A 97 6.02 9.30 -7.12
C ALA A 97 6.50 7.88 -6.76
N ASP A 98 7.81 7.72 -6.57
CA ASP A 98 8.41 6.45 -6.17
C ASP A 98 7.85 5.93 -4.83
N GLY A 99 7.67 6.85 -3.87
CA GLY A 99 7.03 6.54 -2.59
C GLY A 99 5.59 6.02 -2.76
N ALA A 100 4.79 6.67 -3.60
CA ALA A 100 3.42 6.27 -3.89
C ALA A 100 3.37 4.92 -4.64
N THR A 101 4.28 4.65 -5.58
CA THR A 101 4.42 3.34 -6.23
C THR A 101 4.75 2.23 -5.24
N ARG A 102 5.66 2.49 -4.28
CA ARG A 102 5.98 1.53 -3.22
C ARG A 102 4.80 1.28 -2.29
N LEU A 103 4.02 2.32 -1.97
CA LEU A 103 2.80 2.18 -1.19
C LEU A 103 1.77 1.30 -1.92
N ALA A 104 1.59 1.49 -3.23
CA ALA A 104 0.69 0.68 -4.03
C ALA A 104 1.08 -0.80 -4.01
N ALA A 105 2.35 -1.11 -4.26
CA ALA A 105 2.86 -2.48 -4.22
C ALA A 105 2.72 -3.13 -2.83
N GLY A 106 2.93 -2.36 -1.77
CA GLY A 106 2.72 -2.82 -0.39
C GLY A 106 1.24 -3.14 -0.10
N ALA A 107 0.33 -2.30 -0.59
CA ALA A 107 -1.10 -2.50 -0.45
C ALA A 107 -1.60 -3.73 -1.25
N ASP A 108 -1.08 -3.96 -2.47
CA ASP A 108 -1.35 -5.19 -3.23
C ASP A 108 -0.89 -6.45 -2.48
N SER A 109 0.31 -6.39 -1.89
CA SER A 109 0.86 -7.48 -1.08
C SER A 109 -0.01 -7.77 0.14
N LEU A 110 -0.50 -6.73 0.81
CA LEU A 110 -1.42 -6.86 1.94
C LEU A 110 -2.76 -7.46 1.51
N ALA A 111 -3.30 -7.04 0.35
CA ALA A 111 -4.53 -7.60 -0.20
C ALA A 111 -4.40 -9.10 -0.48
N ALA A 112 -3.29 -9.53 -1.10
CA ALA A 112 -2.99 -10.94 -1.35
C ALA A 112 -2.83 -11.75 -0.06
N GLY A 113 -2.14 -11.19 0.94
CA GLY A 113 -2.01 -11.80 2.26
C GLY A 113 -3.36 -11.97 2.97
N ALA A 114 -4.22 -10.96 2.90
CA ALA A 114 -5.56 -11.00 3.47
C ALA A 114 -6.47 -12.06 2.77
N GLN A 115 -6.39 -12.19 1.45
CA GLN A 115 -7.09 -13.25 0.70
C GLN A 115 -6.60 -14.65 1.09
N SER A 116 -5.30 -14.81 1.32
CA SER A 116 -4.72 -16.07 1.79
C SER A 116 -5.21 -16.41 3.19
N ALA A 117 -5.27 -15.43 4.09
CA ALA A 117 -5.82 -15.60 5.44
C ALA A 117 -7.32 -15.96 5.42
N ALA A 118 -8.10 -15.33 4.54
CA ALA A 118 -9.52 -15.67 4.33
C ALA A 118 -9.69 -17.13 3.89
N SER A 119 -8.86 -17.59 2.95
CA SER A 119 -8.87 -18.99 2.48
C SER A 119 -8.49 -19.98 3.58
N GLY A 120 -7.52 -19.63 4.42
CA GLY A 120 -7.16 -20.40 5.61
C GLY A 120 -8.30 -20.47 6.62
N ALA A 121 -8.97 -19.34 6.88
CA ALA A 121 -10.11 -19.28 7.78
C ALA A 121 -11.30 -20.12 7.28
N LEU A 122 -11.58 -20.12 5.97
CA LEU A 122 -12.57 -21.02 5.36
C LEU A 122 -12.22 -22.51 5.57
N SER A 123 -10.93 -22.86 5.49
CA SER A 123 -10.47 -24.23 5.76
C SER A 123 -10.69 -24.63 7.22
N VAL A 124 -10.41 -23.72 8.16
CA VAL A 124 -10.70 -23.92 9.59
C VAL A 124 -12.21 -24.06 9.83
N SER A 125 -13.03 -23.22 9.20
CA SER A 125 -14.49 -23.31 9.26
C SER A 125 -15.00 -24.69 8.78
N SER A 126 -14.52 -25.15 7.62
CA SER A 126 -14.87 -26.48 7.10
C SER A 126 -14.43 -27.60 8.05
N GLY A 127 -13.19 -27.54 8.57
CA GLY A 127 -12.68 -28.51 9.54
C GLY A 127 -13.48 -28.55 10.84
N SER A 128 -13.81 -27.38 11.39
CA SER A 128 -14.62 -27.26 12.61
C SER A 128 -16.03 -27.80 12.42
N THR A 129 -16.65 -27.61 11.25
CA THR A 129 -17.94 -28.23 10.91
C THR A 129 -17.86 -29.76 10.94
N LYS A 130 -16.77 -30.34 10.40
CA LYS A 130 -16.54 -31.80 10.46
C LYS A 130 -16.32 -32.31 11.87
N VAL A 131 -15.61 -31.56 12.71
CA VAL A 131 -15.41 -31.91 14.13
C VAL A 131 -16.74 -31.86 14.88
N ALA A 132 -17.54 -30.80 14.67
CA ALA A 132 -18.85 -30.68 15.28
C ALA A 132 -19.78 -31.82 14.87
N SER A 133 -19.82 -32.18 13.58
CA SER A 133 -20.65 -33.29 13.11
C SER A 133 -20.17 -34.64 13.69
N GLY A 134 -18.86 -34.89 13.72
CA GLY A 134 -18.30 -36.09 14.33
C GLY A 134 -18.58 -36.19 15.83
N ALA A 135 -18.46 -35.08 16.56
CA ALA A 135 -18.78 -35.02 17.98
C ALA A 135 -20.27 -35.28 18.25
N ASN A 136 -21.16 -34.74 17.42
CA ASN A 136 -22.60 -35.03 17.48
C ASN A 136 -22.90 -36.51 17.19
N SER A 137 -22.20 -37.13 16.24
CA SER A 137 -22.32 -38.58 15.98
C SER A 137 -21.86 -39.43 17.17
N VAL A 138 -20.77 -39.03 17.84
CA VAL A 138 -20.31 -39.69 19.08
C VAL A 138 -21.36 -39.56 20.18
N ALA A 139 -21.90 -38.36 20.40
CA ALA A 139 -22.95 -38.14 21.41
C ALA A 139 -24.18 -39.03 21.15
N ALA A 140 -24.67 -39.09 19.90
CA ALA A 140 -25.79 -39.97 19.52
C ALA A 140 -25.47 -41.46 19.70
N GLY A 141 -24.24 -41.88 19.42
CA GLY A 141 -23.78 -43.25 19.68
C GLY A 141 -23.73 -43.58 21.17
N VAL A 142 -23.30 -42.64 22.00
CA VAL A 142 -23.30 -42.78 23.46
C VAL A 142 -24.73 -42.85 24.01
N ASP A 143 -25.66 -42.04 23.51
CA ASP A 143 -27.09 -42.11 23.88
C ASP A 143 -27.66 -43.50 23.58
N SER A 144 -27.36 -44.02 22.38
CA SER A 144 -27.78 -45.36 21.97
C SER A 144 -27.19 -46.46 22.87
N ALA A 145 -25.93 -46.31 23.30
CA ALA A 145 -25.28 -47.24 24.22
C ALA A 145 -25.90 -47.18 25.63
N ILE A 146 -26.21 -45.98 26.13
CA ILE A 146 -26.89 -45.76 27.41
C ILE A 146 -28.28 -46.44 27.42
N ASP A 147 -29.02 -46.34 26.32
CA ASP A 147 -30.32 -47.01 26.15
C ASP A 147 -30.18 -48.54 26.10
N GLY A 148 -29.20 -49.05 25.34
CA GLY A 148 -28.90 -50.49 25.29
C GLY A 148 -28.53 -51.07 26.66
N VAL A 149 -27.73 -50.33 27.45
CA VAL A 149 -27.38 -50.69 28.82
C VAL A 149 -28.61 -50.72 29.72
N ALA A 150 -29.52 -49.76 29.57
CA ALA A 150 -30.78 -49.74 30.32
C ALA A 150 -31.67 -50.97 30.01
N GLN A 151 -31.74 -51.37 28.74
CA GLN A 151 -32.47 -52.57 28.31
C GLN A 151 -31.85 -53.85 28.89
N LEU A 152 -30.52 -54.00 28.80
CA LEU A 152 -29.82 -55.16 29.34
C LEU A 152 -29.97 -55.27 30.86
N ARG A 153 -29.90 -54.13 31.56
CA ARG A 153 -30.14 -54.05 33.01
C ARG A 153 -31.56 -54.49 33.37
N ALA A 154 -32.58 -54.05 32.61
CA ALA A 154 -33.95 -54.48 32.82
C ALA A 154 -34.11 -56.00 32.62
N GLY A 155 -33.45 -56.57 31.60
CA GLY A 155 -33.41 -58.02 31.38
C GLY A 155 -32.71 -58.79 32.52
N ALA A 156 -31.59 -58.28 33.03
CA ALA A 156 -30.87 -58.88 34.16
C ALA A 156 -31.72 -58.87 35.45
N ILE A 157 -32.46 -57.79 35.70
CA ILE A 157 -33.41 -57.69 36.82
C ILE A 157 -34.55 -58.69 36.65
N ALA A 158 -35.14 -58.78 35.46
CA ALA A 158 -36.21 -59.74 35.18
C ALA A 158 -35.75 -61.20 35.37
N LEU A 159 -34.52 -61.53 34.95
CA LEU A 159 -33.91 -62.84 35.19
C LEU A 159 -33.76 -63.12 36.69
N ARG A 160 -33.19 -62.18 37.44
CA ARG A 160 -33.04 -62.28 38.90
C ARG A 160 -34.39 -62.51 39.59
N ASP A 161 -35.38 -61.70 39.24
CA ASP A 161 -36.71 -61.73 39.85
C ASP A 161 -37.47 -63.02 39.49
N GLY A 162 -37.27 -63.56 38.28
CA GLY A 162 -37.78 -64.88 37.88
C GLY A 162 -37.16 -66.04 38.68
N VAL A 163 -35.85 -65.98 38.96
CA VAL A 163 -35.17 -66.96 39.83
C VAL A 163 -35.67 -66.84 41.29
N LEU A 164 -35.94 -65.62 41.77
CA LEU A 164 -36.53 -65.40 43.09
C LEU A 164 -37.99 -65.88 43.18
N SER A 165 -38.79 -65.68 42.13
CA SER A 165 -40.20 -66.09 42.06
C SER A 165 -40.37 -67.60 42.00
N THR A 166 -39.42 -68.32 41.43
CA THR A 166 -39.36 -69.80 41.43
C THR A 166 -38.92 -70.38 42.78
N GLN A 167 -39.17 -69.66 43.89
CA GLN A 167 -38.75 -70.03 45.24
C GLN A 167 -38.76 -71.55 45.44
N PRO A 168 -37.62 -72.15 45.82
CA PRO A 168 -37.63 -73.49 46.33
C PRO A 168 -38.41 -73.56 47.64
N GLY A 169 -39.07 -72.52 48.17
CA GLY A 169 -40.01 -72.62 49.29
C GLY A 169 -41.20 -73.54 49.04
N GLY A 170 -41.66 -73.71 47.79
CA GLY A 170 -42.68 -74.71 47.43
C GLY A 170 -42.09 -76.12 47.31
N LEU A 171 -40.87 -76.23 46.78
CA LEU A 171 -40.16 -77.49 46.58
C LEU A 171 -39.51 -78.01 47.88
N ILE A 172 -38.99 -77.14 48.75
CA ILE A 172 -38.44 -77.38 50.09
C ILE A 172 -39.57 -77.73 51.06
N ARG A 173 -40.74 -77.06 50.97
CA ARG A 173 -41.94 -77.55 51.68
C ARG A 173 -42.35 -78.92 51.17
N SER A 174 -42.42 -79.12 49.85
CA SER A 174 -42.71 -80.44 49.29
C SER A 174 -41.68 -81.48 49.74
N ILE A 175 -40.37 -81.18 49.78
CA ILE A 175 -39.30 -82.08 50.24
C ILE A 175 -39.40 -82.35 51.75
N SER A 176 -39.82 -81.37 52.55
CA SER A 176 -40.08 -81.57 53.98
C SER A 176 -41.38 -82.36 54.24
N ASP A 177 -42.35 -82.28 53.32
CA ASP A 177 -43.61 -83.03 53.33
C ASP A 177 -43.49 -84.41 52.64
N ILE A 178 -42.44 -84.65 51.84
CA ILE A 178 -42.04 -85.94 51.21
C ILE A 178 -41.48 -86.92 52.27
N GLY A 179 -42.03 -86.89 53.48
CA GLY A 179 -41.95 -87.99 54.41
C GLY A 179 -42.93 -89.14 54.07
N LEU A 180 -43.87 -88.97 53.12
CA LEU A 180 -45.00 -89.92 53.00
C LEU A 180 -45.47 -90.39 51.62
N ILE A 181 -44.98 -89.94 50.45
CA ILE A 181 -45.48 -90.48 49.16
C ILE A 181 -44.36 -90.67 48.12
N VAL A 182 -43.99 -91.93 47.87
CA VAL A 182 -42.94 -92.37 46.94
C VAL A 182 -43.31 -92.11 45.46
N ASP A 183 -44.59 -92.04 45.11
CA ASP A 183 -45.03 -91.87 43.71
C ASP A 183 -44.89 -90.42 43.17
N GLY A 184 -44.74 -89.41 44.04
CA GLY A 184 -44.52 -88.01 43.64
C GLY A 184 -43.05 -87.67 43.29
N VAL A 185 -42.11 -88.56 43.63
CA VAL A 185 -40.67 -88.32 43.46
C VAL A 185 -40.23 -88.56 42.00
N GLY A 186 -40.91 -89.43 41.25
CA GLY A 186 -40.62 -89.68 39.83
C GLY A 186 -40.96 -88.49 38.92
N SER A 187 -42.07 -87.78 39.15
CA SER A 187 -42.45 -86.60 38.35
C SER A 187 -41.62 -85.36 38.70
N SER A 188 -41.26 -85.21 39.99
CA SER A 188 -40.42 -84.13 40.51
C SER A 188 -38.96 -84.25 40.04
N THR A 189 -38.42 -85.47 39.95
CA THR A 189 -37.06 -85.70 39.41
C THR A 189 -36.97 -85.42 37.91
N GLY A 190 -38.03 -85.70 37.14
CA GLY A 190 -38.10 -85.35 35.71
C GLY A 190 -38.17 -83.84 35.45
N THR A 191 -38.93 -83.08 36.26
CA THR A 191 -38.95 -81.62 36.20
C THR A 191 -37.62 -81.01 36.63
N LEU A 192 -36.97 -81.52 37.68
CA LEU A 192 -35.64 -81.08 38.10
C LEU A 192 -34.53 -81.41 37.09
N ALA A 193 -34.60 -82.55 36.41
CA ALA A 193 -33.70 -82.89 35.31
C ALA A 193 -33.85 -81.90 34.15
N GLY A 194 -35.10 -81.51 33.83
CA GLY A 194 -35.41 -80.48 32.84
C GLY A 194 -34.85 -79.11 33.22
N VAL A 195 -34.98 -78.69 34.49
CA VAL A 195 -34.43 -77.43 35.00
C VAL A 195 -32.90 -77.42 35.00
N ALA A 196 -32.25 -78.54 35.39
CA ALA A 196 -30.79 -78.68 35.37
C ALA A 196 -30.21 -78.74 33.94
N ALA A 197 -30.93 -79.35 32.99
CA ALA A 197 -30.57 -79.38 31.58
C ALA A 197 -30.77 -78.00 30.93
N GLY A 198 -31.92 -77.35 31.15
CA GLY A 198 -32.20 -76.01 30.64
C GLY A 198 -31.21 -74.96 31.18
N SER A 199 -30.88 -75.03 32.48
CA SER A 199 -29.88 -74.14 33.08
C SER A 199 -28.46 -74.36 32.55
N ARG A 200 -28.11 -75.57 32.11
CA ARG A 200 -26.82 -75.83 31.42
C ARG A 200 -26.81 -75.22 30.03
N THR A 201 -27.89 -75.42 29.27
CA THR A 201 -28.04 -74.83 27.93
C THR A 201 -27.97 -73.30 28.00
N GLU A 202 -28.62 -72.67 28.98
CA GLU A 202 -28.54 -71.21 29.18
C GLU A 202 -27.14 -70.73 29.57
N ALA A 203 -26.43 -71.42 30.46
CA ALA A 203 -25.06 -71.07 30.83
C ALA A 203 -24.09 -71.20 29.64
N GLN A 204 -24.26 -72.25 28.82
CA GLN A 204 -23.48 -72.47 27.59
C GLN A 204 -23.78 -71.41 26.52
N ASN A 205 -25.05 -71.04 26.36
CA ASN A 205 -25.46 -69.97 25.43
C ASN A 205 -24.92 -68.60 25.86
N LEU A 206 -24.93 -68.30 27.16
CA LEU A 206 -24.36 -67.07 27.71
C LEU A 206 -22.83 -67.04 27.51
N GLN A 207 -22.14 -68.16 27.73
CA GLN A 207 -20.70 -68.28 27.50
C GLN A 207 -20.34 -68.14 26.01
N ALA A 208 -21.15 -68.68 25.11
CA ALA A 208 -20.99 -68.53 23.66
C ALA A 208 -21.24 -67.08 23.20
N TYR A 209 -22.27 -66.42 23.73
CA TYR A 209 -22.57 -65.02 23.44
C TYR A 209 -21.45 -64.06 23.89
N ILE A 210 -20.91 -64.27 25.10
CA ILE A 210 -19.76 -63.50 25.61
C ILE A 210 -18.53 -63.72 24.72
N SER A 211 -18.25 -64.98 24.34
CA SER A 211 -17.09 -65.34 23.51
C SER A 211 -17.17 -64.79 22.08
N ALA A 212 -18.37 -64.69 21.51
CA ALA A 212 -18.59 -64.12 20.17
C ALA A 212 -18.39 -62.60 20.13
N ASN A 213 -18.71 -61.91 21.23
CA ASN A 213 -18.54 -60.46 21.35
C ASN A 213 -17.12 -60.02 21.79
N LEU A 214 -16.25 -60.97 22.19
CA LEU A 214 -14.81 -60.72 22.39
C LEU A 214 -14.06 -60.31 21.11
N ALA A 215 -14.59 -60.66 19.94
CA ALA A 215 -13.93 -60.45 18.65
C ALA A 215 -14.20 -59.06 18.03
N VAL A 216 -15.10 -58.27 18.64
CA VAL A 216 -15.54 -56.97 18.12
C VAL A 216 -15.15 -55.91 19.15
N GLY A 217 -14.26 -54.99 18.78
CA GLY A 217 -13.58 -54.05 19.68
C GLY A 217 -14.50 -53.24 20.61
N GLU A 218 -14.62 -53.74 21.84
CA GLU A 218 -14.58 -53.09 23.17
C GLU A 218 -15.62 -52.01 23.57
N PRO A 219 -16.52 -52.41 24.50
CA PRO A 219 -16.98 -51.54 25.59
C PRO A 219 -16.70 -52.07 27.03
N LEU A 220 -16.16 -53.27 27.26
CA LEU A 220 -16.03 -53.88 28.61
C LEU A 220 -14.57 -54.22 28.94
N THR A 221 -14.05 -53.75 30.08
CA THR A 221 -12.66 -54.03 30.47
C THR A 221 -12.38 -55.53 30.63
N ALA A 222 -11.12 -55.93 30.45
CA ALA A 222 -10.69 -57.32 30.64
C ALA A 222 -11.12 -57.90 32.01
N ASP A 223 -11.16 -57.07 33.06
CA ASP A 223 -11.60 -57.48 34.39
C ASP A 223 -13.13 -57.67 34.48
N GLU A 224 -13.92 -56.77 33.86
CA GLU A 224 -15.38 -56.87 33.77
C GLU A 224 -15.80 -58.11 32.95
N LEU A 225 -15.07 -58.39 31.88
CA LEU A 225 -15.25 -59.57 31.03
C LEU A 225 -14.85 -60.87 31.75
N THR A 226 -13.75 -60.82 32.51
CA THR A 226 -13.30 -61.94 33.35
C THR A 226 -14.31 -62.24 34.46
N ALA A 227 -14.92 -61.21 35.06
CA ALA A 227 -15.97 -61.39 36.05
C ALA A 227 -17.21 -62.07 35.45
N LEU A 228 -17.64 -61.67 34.25
CA LEU A 228 -18.77 -62.30 33.54
C LEU A 228 -18.48 -63.75 33.13
N LEU A 229 -17.27 -64.03 32.63
CA LEU A 229 -16.85 -65.38 32.26
C LEU A 229 -16.73 -66.29 33.48
N THR A 230 -16.23 -65.76 34.60
CA THR A 230 -16.14 -66.47 35.88
C THR A 230 -17.52 -66.79 36.44
N ALA A 231 -18.46 -65.84 36.35
CA ALA A 231 -19.85 -66.06 36.76
C ALA A 231 -20.53 -67.16 35.92
N ALA A 232 -20.36 -67.14 34.59
CA ALA A 232 -20.88 -68.18 33.70
C ALA A 232 -20.27 -69.57 33.97
N GLY A 233 -18.95 -69.64 34.20
CA GLY A 233 -18.26 -70.87 34.56
C GLY A 233 -18.74 -71.46 35.89
N THR A 234 -18.96 -70.60 36.90
CA THR A 234 -19.47 -71.00 38.22
C THR A 234 -20.90 -71.54 38.12
N TRP A 235 -21.75 -70.90 37.32
CA TRP A 235 -23.12 -71.37 37.05
C TRP A 235 -23.11 -72.77 36.41
N ASN A 236 -22.30 -72.99 35.37
CA ASN A 236 -22.19 -74.29 34.72
C ASN A 236 -21.72 -75.40 35.68
N ALA A 237 -20.72 -75.11 36.52
CA ALA A 237 -20.21 -76.06 37.51
C ALA A 237 -21.29 -76.49 38.52
N GLN A 238 -22.12 -75.56 38.97
CA GLN A 238 -23.20 -75.86 39.93
C GLN A 238 -24.40 -76.57 39.30
N ALA A 239 -24.72 -76.27 38.03
CA ALA A 239 -25.75 -77.01 37.30
C ALA A 239 -25.34 -78.50 37.12
N ASN A 240 -24.05 -78.76 36.92
CA ASN A 240 -23.50 -80.11 36.92
C ASN A 240 -23.58 -80.77 38.31
N ALA A 241 -23.24 -80.05 39.38
CA ALA A 241 -23.36 -80.55 40.75
C ALA A 241 -24.81 -80.91 41.11
N LEU A 242 -25.79 -80.10 40.69
CA LEU A 242 -27.22 -80.38 40.86
C LEU A 242 -27.62 -81.66 40.12
N ASN A 243 -27.13 -81.86 38.90
CA ASN A 243 -27.37 -83.09 38.13
C ASN A 243 -26.79 -84.33 38.81
N THR A 244 -25.59 -84.22 39.40
CA THR A 244 -24.98 -85.29 40.20
C THR A 244 -25.80 -85.59 41.45
N ASN A 245 -26.31 -84.58 42.16
CA ASN A 245 -27.17 -84.77 43.33
C ASN A 245 -28.51 -85.43 42.93
N LEU A 246 -29.05 -85.09 41.76
CA LEU A 246 -30.27 -85.69 41.22
C LEU A 246 -30.07 -87.18 40.87
N LEU A 247 -28.96 -87.52 40.22
CA LEU A 247 -28.57 -88.91 39.94
C LEU A 247 -28.35 -89.70 41.24
N GLY A 248 -27.73 -89.07 42.25
CA GLY A 248 -27.56 -89.66 43.59
C GLY A 248 -28.90 -89.96 44.26
N LEU A 249 -29.88 -89.05 44.17
CA LEU A 249 -31.23 -89.27 44.67
C LEU A 249 -31.95 -90.38 43.89
N GLN A 250 -31.87 -90.40 42.55
CA GLN A 250 -32.44 -91.46 41.72
C GLN A 250 -31.90 -92.83 42.11
N ASN A 251 -30.58 -92.95 42.30
CA ASN A 251 -29.95 -94.18 42.76
C ASN A 251 -30.42 -94.60 44.16
N ALA A 252 -30.62 -93.63 45.07
CA ALA A 252 -31.15 -93.89 46.41
C ALA A 252 -32.61 -94.40 46.40
N ILE A 253 -33.39 -94.05 45.37
CA ILE A 253 -34.79 -94.45 45.18
C ILE A 253 -34.92 -95.77 44.39
N SER A 254 -34.13 -95.95 43.33
CA SER A 254 -34.21 -97.14 42.47
C SER A 254 -33.68 -98.43 43.11
N GLY A 255 -32.93 -98.34 44.21
CA GLY A 255 -32.34 -99.49 44.90
C GLY A 255 -33.25 -100.25 45.88
N THR A 256 -34.54 -99.93 46.02
CA THR A 256 -35.36 -100.43 47.15
C THR A 256 -36.61 -101.22 46.74
N ALA A 257 -36.64 -102.51 47.12
CA ALA A 257 -37.87 -103.20 47.55
C ALA A 257 -38.31 -102.65 48.95
N PRO A 258 -39.49 -102.98 49.51
CA PRO A 258 -40.26 -102.09 50.41
C PRO A 258 -39.44 -101.44 51.53
N ILE A 259 -39.64 -100.13 51.68
CA ILE A 259 -38.87 -99.16 52.49
C ILE A 259 -38.68 -99.65 53.93
N ALA A 260 -37.46 -100.08 54.28
CA ALA A 260 -37.08 -100.44 55.65
C ALA A 260 -36.58 -99.20 56.43
N PRO A 261 -36.74 -99.12 57.77
CA PRO A 261 -36.33 -97.96 58.57
C PRO A 261 -34.86 -97.50 58.40
N SER A 262 -33.97 -98.41 57.96
CA SER A 262 -32.56 -98.14 57.68
C SER A 262 -32.29 -97.32 56.41
N THR A 263 -33.27 -97.10 55.54
CA THR A 263 -33.14 -96.26 54.32
C THR A 263 -33.48 -94.78 54.56
N THR A 264 -34.00 -94.45 55.75
CA THR A 264 -34.39 -93.09 56.15
C THR A 264 -33.20 -92.10 56.20
N PRO A 265 -32.01 -92.47 56.70
CA PRO A 265 -30.87 -91.55 56.76
C PRO A 265 -30.25 -91.23 55.38
N THR A 266 -30.15 -92.22 54.49
CA THR A 266 -29.57 -92.05 53.14
C THR A 266 -30.47 -91.22 52.24
N LEU A 267 -31.79 -91.45 52.30
CA LEU A 267 -32.76 -90.64 51.59
C LEU A 267 -32.78 -89.19 52.11
N LYS A 268 -32.74 -89.00 53.44
CA LYS A 268 -32.64 -87.67 54.06
C LYS A 268 -31.37 -86.93 53.67
N GLN A 269 -30.23 -87.62 53.57
CA GLN A 269 -28.98 -87.05 53.11
C GLN A 269 -29.03 -86.64 51.62
N ALA A 270 -29.58 -87.50 50.75
CA ALA A 270 -29.75 -87.21 49.32
C ALA A 270 -30.71 -86.03 49.08
N MET A 271 -31.82 -85.97 49.83
CA MET A 271 -32.76 -84.85 49.80
C MET A 271 -32.15 -83.55 50.34
N GLY A 272 -31.32 -83.62 51.39
CA GLY A 272 -30.57 -82.47 51.91
C GLY A 272 -29.54 -81.94 50.91
N ALA A 273 -28.79 -82.82 50.24
CA ALA A 273 -27.86 -82.45 49.19
C ALA A 273 -28.55 -81.85 47.95
N LEU A 274 -29.72 -82.38 47.58
CA LEU A 274 -30.53 -81.83 46.51
C LEU A 274 -31.08 -80.43 46.85
N SER A 275 -31.62 -80.26 48.07
CA SER A 275 -32.08 -78.96 48.56
C SER A 275 -30.94 -77.93 48.57
N ALA A 276 -29.76 -78.31 49.08
CA ALA A 276 -28.58 -77.44 49.06
C ALA A 276 -28.13 -77.11 47.63
N GLY A 277 -28.17 -78.08 46.72
CA GLY A 277 -27.84 -77.87 45.29
C GLY A 277 -28.80 -76.91 44.59
N VAL A 278 -30.10 -77.02 44.84
CA VAL A 278 -31.12 -76.10 44.29
C VAL A 278 -30.93 -74.69 44.85
N THR A 279 -30.70 -74.56 46.16
CA THR A 279 -30.43 -73.27 46.80
C THR A 279 -29.17 -72.62 46.24
N ASN A 280 -28.05 -73.36 46.12
CA ASN A 280 -26.80 -72.82 45.61
C ASN A 280 -26.92 -72.34 44.15
N LEU A 281 -27.62 -73.09 43.29
CA LEU A 281 -27.85 -72.70 41.90
C LEU A 281 -28.69 -71.41 41.80
N ALA A 282 -29.73 -71.29 42.62
CA ALA A 282 -30.56 -70.08 42.67
C ALA A 282 -29.76 -68.88 43.18
N THR A 283 -29.01 -69.02 44.27
CA THR A 283 -28.16 -67.96 44.84
C THR A 283 -27.11 -67.50 43.83
N THR A 284 -26.46 -68.41 43.11
CA THR A 284 -25.42 -68.05 42.14
C THR A 284 -25.96 -67.38 40.88
N LYS A 285 -27.14 -67.78 40.38
CA LYS A 285 -27.82 -67.04 39.29
C LYS A 285 -28.20 -65.62 39.75
N ILE A 286 -28.66 -65.47 40.99
CA ILE A 286 -29.00 -64.16 41.59
C ILE A 286 -27.76 -63.29 41.74
N ASP A 287 -26.65 -63.83 42.26
CA ASP A 287 -25.39 -63.11 42.43
C ASP A 287 -24.80 -62.68 41.09
N GLY A 288 -24.84 -63.56 40.08
CA GLY A 288 -24.43 -63.23 38.72
C GLY A 288 -25.28 -62.12 38.09
N ALA A 289 -26.60 -62.15 38.27
CA ALA A 289 -27.49 -61.10 37.79
C ALA A 289 -27.27 -59.76 38.52
N ASN A 290 -27.04 -59.78 39.84
CA ASN A 290 -26.70 -58.60 40.61
C ASN A 290 -25.33 -58.01 40.20
N GLY A 291 -24.35 -58.86 39.94
CA GLY A 291 -23.03 -58.46 39.44
C GLY A 291 -23.11 -57.81 38.05
N LEU A 292 -23.90 -58.39 37.13
CA LEU A 292 -24.16 -57.79 35.83
C LEU A 292 -24.86 -56.43 35.95
N VAL A 293 -25.89 -56.31 36.80
CA VAL A 293 -26.55 -55.02 37.06
C VAL A 293 -25.57 -53.97 37.59
N GLY A 294 -24.71 -54.33 38.54
CA GLY A 294 -23.68 -53.43 39.09
C GLY A 294 -22.62 -53.01 38.05
N GLY A 295 -22.20 -53.95 37.19
CA GLY A 295 -21.29 -53.67 36.08
C GLY A 295 -21.92 -52.72 35.04
N LEU A 296 -23.20 -52.92 34.71
CA LEU A 296 -23.95 -52.07 33.79
C LEU A 296 -24.19 -50.66 34.36
N ASP A 297 -24.48 -50.55 35.65
CA ASP A 297 -24.58 -49.24 36.32
C ASP A 297 -23.22 -48.50 36.27
N THR A 298 -22.12 -49.21 36.51
CA THR A 298 -20.75 -48.64 36.42
C THR A 298 -20.42 -48.20 34.99
N PHE A 299 -20.71 -49.02 34.00
CA PHE A 299 -20.48 -48.70 32.59
C PHE A 299 -21.32 -47.50 32.14
N ARG A 300 -22.61 -47.46 32.52
CA ARG A 300 -23.48 -46.30 32.29
C ARG A 300 -22.91 -45.02 32.91
N THR A 301 -22.42 -45.07 34.15
CA THR A 301 -21.79 -43.92 34.81
C THR A 301 -20.57 -43.42 34.03
N LYS A 302 -19.76 -44.32 33.45
CA LYS A 302 -18.59 -43.95 32.62
C LYS A 302 -18.97 -43.34 31.26
N LEU A 303 -20.16 -43.65 30.71
CA LEU A 303 -20.64 -43.08 29.44
C LEU A 303 -21.09 -41.61 29.57
N LEU A 304 -21.58 -41.18 30.74
CA LEU A 304 -22.10 -39.81 30.94
C LEU A 304 -21.04 -38.71 30.73
N PRO A 305 -19.79 -38.83 31.24
CA PRO A 305 -18.72 -37.89 30.91
C PRO A 305 -18.36 -37.84 29.43
N LEU A 306 -18.43 -38.98 28.73
CA LEU A 306 -18.13 -39.05 27.30
C LEU A 306 -19.18 -38.31 26.47
N GLN A 307 -20.47 -38.46 26.81
CA GLN A 307 -21.58 -37.71 26.22
C GLN A 307 -21.39 -36.19 26.39
N GLN A 308 -21.08 -35.75 27.62
CA GLN A 308 -20.83 -34.34 27.94
C GLN A 308 -19.58 -33.79 27.23
N GLY A 309 -18.53 -34.59 27.14
CA GLY A 309 -17.31 -34.25 26.41
C GLY A 309 -17.56 -34.07 24.91
N ALA A 310 -18.35 -34.97 24.31
CA ALA A 310 -18.76 -34.87 22.91
C ALA A 310 -19.61 -33.61 22.65
N ALA A 311 -20.59 -33.32 23.51
CA ALA A 311 -21.38 -32.10 23.41
C ALA A 311 -20.53 -30.83 23.55
N SER A 312 -19.57 -30.82 24.49
CA SER A 312 -18.65 -29.69 24.69
C SER A 312 -17.72 -29.49 23.48
N LEU A 313 -17.23 -30.59 22.89
CA LEU A 313 -16.41 -30.53 21.68
C LEU A 313 -17.20 -29.99 20.49
N ALA A 314 -18.46 -30.40 20.34
CA ALA A 314 -19.34 -29.88 19.29
C ALA A 314 -19.60 -28.37 19.46
N ALA A 315 -19.87 -27.92 20.69
CA ALA A 315 -20.05 -26.51 21.00
C ALA A 315 -18.77 -25.69 20.70
N GLY A 316 -17.61 -26.15 21.18
CA GLY A 316 -16.33 -25.48 20.92
C GLY A 316 -15.97 -25.44 19.43
N ALA A 317 -16.30 -26.49 18.67
CA ALA A 317 -16.14 -26.49 17.22
C ALA A 317 -17.09 -25.50 16.52
N SER A 318 -18.33 -25.35 17.00
CA SER A 318 -19.26 -24.33 16.52
C SER A 318 -18.75 -22.90 16.80
N ASP A 319 -18.20 -22.66 17.98
CA ASP A 319 -17.60 -21.35 18.33
C ASP A 319 -16.39 -21.03 17.46
N LEU A 320 -15.52 -22.02 17.23
CA LEU A 320 -14.38 -21.90 16.31
C LEU A 320 -14.86 -21.57 14.89
N ASN A 321 -15.93 -22.22 14.41
CA ASN A 321 -16.53 -21.95 13.11
C ASN A 321 -17.04 -20.49 12.99
N ALA A 322 -17.71 -20.00 14.03
CA ALA A 322 -18.18 -18.63 14.09
C ALA A 322 -17.01 -17.63 14.09
N GLY A 323 -15.95 -17.90 14.85
CA GLY A 323 -14.72 -17.12 14.84
C GLY A 323 -14.04 -17.09 13.47
N ALA A 324 -13.92 -18.25 12.81
CA ALA A 324 -13.36 -18.37 11.47
C ALA A 324 -14.19 -17.61 10.42
N SER A 325 -15.51 -17.62 10.55
CA SER A 325 -16.41 -16.84 9.68
C SER A 325 -16.18 -15.34 9.85
N LYS A 326 -16.09 -14.84 11.09
CA LYS A 326 -15.76 -13.43 11.37
C LYS A 326 -14.39 -13.03 10.82
N LEU A 327 -13.39 -13.88 10.98
CA LEU A 327 -12.04 -13.66 10.43
C LEU A 327 -12.08 -13.59 8.90
N THR A 328 -12.84 -14.47 8.26
CA THR A 328 -13.04 -14.47 6.80
C THR A 328 -13.63 -13.14 6.33
N THR A 329 -14.71 -12.66 6.95
CA THR A 329 -15.31 -11.35 6.61
C THR A 329 -14.33 -10.20 6.84
N GLY A 330 -13.64 -10.19 7.99
CA GLY A 330 -12.68 -9.14 8.31
C GLY A 330 -11.51 -9.08 7.31
N THR A 331 -10.98 -10.23 6.92
CA THR A 331 -9.89 -10.33 5.94
C THR A 331 -10.33 -10.02 4.51
N GLN A 332 -11.56 -10.34 4.12
CA GLN A 332 -12.13 -9.87 2.85
C GLN A 332 -12.28 -8.35 2.80
N ASN A 333 -12.75 -7.73 3.88
CA ASN A 333 -12.84 -6.27 3.99
C ASN A 333 -11.45 -5.63 3.94
N LEU A 334 -10.47 -6.21 4.64
CA LEU A 334 -9.08 -5.76 4.59
C LEU A 334 -8.50 -5.87 3.19
N ALA A 335 -8.77 -6.97 2.47
CA ALA A 335 -8.32 -7.15 1.09
C ALA A 335 -8.92 -6.08 0.18
N ALA A 336 -10.24 -5.86 0.24
CA ALA A 336 -10.91 -4.84 -0.55
C ALA A 336 -10.37 -3.42 -0.27
N GLY A 337 -10.23 -3.06 1.01
CA GLY A 337 -9.67 -1.77 1.40
C GLY A 337 -8.21 -1.60 0.95
N SER A 338 -7.42 -2.67 0.96
CA SER A 338 -6.03 -2.65 0.50
C SER A 338 -5.95 -2.50 -1.03
N THR A 339 -6.85 -3.14 -1.78
CA THR A 339 -6.96 -2.91 -3.23
C THR A 339 -7.31 -1.45 -3.54
N THR A 340 -8.30 -0.86 -2.84
CA THR A 340 -8.62 0.56 -3.00
C THR A 340 -7.45 1.48 -2.63
N LEU A 341 -6.68 1.12 -1.59
CA LEU A 341 -5.46 1.87 -1.25
C LEU A 341 -4.41 1.77 -2.36
N ALA A 342 -4.22 0.60 -2.96
CA ALA A 342 -3.28 0.40 -4.06
C ALA A 342 -3.65 1.24 -5.28
N GLU A 343 -4.93 1.23 -5.66
CA GLU A 343 -5.47 2.03 -6.76
C GLU A 343 -5.25 3.53 -6.53
N ASN A 344 -5.59 4.03 -5.35
CA ASN A 344 -5.40 5.45 -5.01
C ASN A 344 -3.93 5.85 -4.93
N ALA A 345 -3.07 4.97 -4.43
CA ALA A 345 -1.62 5.20 -4.42
C ALA A 345 -1.05 5.23 -5.85
N GLY A 346 -1.56 4.38 -6.76
CA GLY A 346 -1.20 4.42 -8.18
C GLY A 346 -1.66 5.71 -8.87
N ALA A 347 -2.88 6.18 -8.57
CA ALA A 347 -3.39 7.46 -9.06
C ALA A 347 -2.57 8.64 -8.53
N LEU A 348 -2.20 8.61 -7.24
CA LEU A 348 -1.31 9.60 -6.64
C LEU A 348 0.05 9.61 -7.33
N ALA A 349 0.68 8.44 -7.53
CA ALA A 349 1.97 8.30 -8.21
C ALA A 349 1.93 8.91 -9.62
N SER A 350 0.86 8.66 -10.36
CA SER A 350 0.65 9.24 -11.70
C SER A 350 0.51 10.76 -11.65
N GLY A 351 -0.27 11.27 -10.70
CA GLY A 351 -0.49 12.71 -10.52
C GLY A 351 0.78 13.47 -10.12
N VAL A 352 1.56 12.93 -9.19
CA VAL A 352 2.84 13.56 -8.81
C VAL A 352 3.92 13.36 -9.87
N GLY A 353 3.86 12.29 -10.67
CA GLY A 353 4.69 12.13 -11.86
C GLY A 353 4.43 13.22 -12.90
N ALA A 354 3.16 13.57 -13.14
CA ALA A 354 2.81 14.68 -14.01
C ALA A 354 3.30 16.04 -13.45
N LEU A 355 3.24 16.25 -12.13
CA LEU A 355 3.83 17.42 -11.48
C LEU A 355 5.36 17.48 -11.67
N ALA A 356 6.05 16.35 -11.55
CA ALA A 356 7.50 16.27 -11.76
C ALA A 356 7.87 16.68 -13.20
N SER A 357 7.16 16.16 -14.19
CA SER A 357 7.35 16.53 -15.60
C SER A 357 7.10 18.01 -15.84
N GLY A 358 5.98 18.56 -15.35
CA GLY A 358 5.68 19.98 -15.50
C GLY A 358 6.69 20.90 -14.79
N ALA A 359 7.22 20.47 -13.64
CA ALA A 359 8.30 21.19 -12.96
C ALA A 359 9.63 21.14 -13.75
N SER A 360 9.92 20.04 -14.43
CA SER A 360 11.08 19.95 -15.33
C SER A 360 10.93 20.90 -16.52
N GLU A 361 9.75 20.93 -17.16
CA GLU A 361 9.47 21.86 -18.27
C GLU A 361 9.59 23.32 -17.82
N LEU A 362 9.13 23.65 -16.62
CA LEU A 362 9.29 24.98 -16.04
C LEU A 362 10.77 25.31 -15.79
N ALA A 363 11.56 24.35 -15.32
CA ALA A 363 13.00 24.54 -15.10
C ALA A 363 13.71 24.84 -16.43
N ASP A 364 13.42 24.07 -17.48
CA ASP A 364 14.01 24.27 -18.81
C ASP A 364 13.61 25.63 -19.39
N GLY A 365 12.32 26.00 -19.30
CA GLY A 365 11.82 27.29 -19.80
C GLY A 365 12.41 28.49 -19.08
N THR A 366 12.60 28.40 -17.76
CA THR A 366 13.21 29.48 -16.97
C THR A 366 14.73 29.55 -17.13
N ALA A 367 15.40 28.43 -17.39
CA ALA A 367 16.80 28.43 -17.80
C ALA A 367 16.99 29.14 -19.15
N ALA A 368 16.14 28.84 -20.15
CA ALA A 368 16.16 29.52 -21.44
C ALA A 368 15.88 31.03 -21.32
N LEU A 369 14.96 31.43 -20.44
CA LEU A 369 14.71 32.85 -20.13
C LEU A 369 15.95 33.52 -19.52
N SER A 370 16.65 32.83 -18.62
CA SER A 370 17.90 33.33 -18.02
C SER A 370 18.97 33.59 -19.08
N GLU A 371 19.17 32.64 -20.00
CA GLU A 371 20.15 32.76 -21.09
C GLU A 371 19.80 33.91 -22.05
N GLY A 372 18.51 34.05 -22.40
CA GLY A 372 18.02 35.15 -23.22
C GLY A 372 18.21 36.52 -22.56
N ALA A 373 17.92 36.61 -21.26
CA ALA A 373 18.11 37.83 -20.48
C ALA A 373 19.60 38.21 -20.36
N ALA A 374 20.49 37.23 -20.13
CA ALA A 374 21.93 37.46 -20.13
C ALA A 374 22.41 38.00 -21.49
N SER A 375 21.94 37.40 -22.59
CA SER A 375 22.26 37.87 -23.95
C SER A 375 21.77 39.30 -24.21
N ALA A 376 20.59 39.65 -23.69
CA ALA A 376 20.05 41.01 -23.79
C ALA A 376 20.81 42.02 -22.92
N SER A 377 21.34 41.59 -21.78
CA SER A 377 22.23 42.39 -20.94
C SER A 377 23.52 42.71 -21.69
N ASP A 378 24.19 41.70 -22.26
CA ASP A 378 25.41 41.86 -23.07
C ASP A 378 25.19 42.82 -24.25
N GLY A 379 24.07 42.68 -24.97
CA GLY A 379 23.70 43.58 -26.06
C GLY A 379 23.47 45.03 -25.61
N SER A 380 22.94 45.22 -24.39
CA SER A 380 22.73 46.55 -23.81
C SER A 380 24.05 47.18 -23.37
N THR A 381 24.99 46.40 -22.85
CA THR A 381 26.36 46.85 -22.59
C THR A 381 27.05 47.30 -23.88
N GLN A 382 26.94 46.52 -24.96
CA GLN A 382 27.48 46.92 -26.27
C GLN A 382 26.85 48.22 -26.80
N LEU A 383 25.53 48.41 -26.61
CA LEU A 383 24.85 49.65 -26.96
C LEU A 383 25.38 50.84 -26.14
N SER A 384 25.62 50.63 -24.84
CA SER A 384 26.19 51.66 -23.96
C SER A 384 27.59 52.07 -24.41
N ASP A 385 28.47 51.11 -24.68
CA ASP A 385 29.83 51.35 -25.17
C ASP A 385 29.82 52.11 -26.51
N GLY A 386 28.92 51.73 -27.42
CA GLY A 386 28.72 52.42 -28.69
C GLY A 386 28.21 53.86 -28.51
N ALA A 387 27.26 54.06 -27.60
CA ALA A 387 26.73 55.38 -27.27
C ALA A 387 27.79 56.28 -26.61
N SER A 388 28.61 55.75 -25.70
CA SER A 388 29.76 56.47 -25.12
C SER A 388 30.83 56.81 -26.17
N THR A 389 31.02 55.96 -27.17
CA THR A 389 31.91 56.25 -28.30
C THR A 389 31.36 57.38 -29.17
N LEU A 390 30.06 57.35 -29.47
CA LEU A 390 29.37 58.43 -30.19
C LEU A 390 29.45 59.74 -29.41
N ASP A 391 29.21 59.68 -28.10
CA ASP A 391 29.28 60.81 -27.17
C ASP A 391 30.63 61.53 -27.23
N ALA A 392 31.71 60.78 -27.06
CA ALA A 392 33.07 61.30 -27.17
C ALA A 392 33.34 61.91 -28.56
N GLY A 393 32.85 61.28 -29.63
CA GLY A 393 32.99 61.80 -30.99
C GLY A 393 32.22 63.09 -31.23
N THR A 394 30.99 63.20 -30.72
CA THR A 394 30.16 64.41 -30.83
C THR A 394 30.73 65.56 -30.01
N ALA A 395 31.29 65.29 -28.82
CA ALA A 395 32.01 66.30 -28.03
C ALA A 395 33.23 66.85 -28.78
N GLN A 396 34.05 65.96 -29.36
CA GLN A 396 35.19 66.37 -30.18
C GLN A 396 34.77 67.22 -31.40
N LEU A 397 33.66 66.85 -32.05
CA LEU A 397 33.17 67.59 -33.21
C LEU A 397 32.56 68.94 -32.78
N ALA A 398 31.91 69.02 -31.62
CA ALA A 398 31.39 70.26 -31.04
C ALA A 398 32.52 71.24 -30.70
N ASP A 399 33.61 70.75 -30.12
CA ASP A 399 34.83 71.52 -29.87
C ASP A 399 35.40 72.08 -31.19
N GLY A 400 35.46 71.24 -32.23
CA GLY A 400 35.89 71.65 -33.57
C GLY A 400 34.98 72.71 -34.20
N ALA A 401 33.66 72.56 -34.07
CA ALA A 401 32.67 73.54 -34.54
C ALA A 401 32.79 74.87 -33.79
N THR A 402 33.05 74.83 -32.48
CA THR A 402 33.30 76.01 -31.63
C THR A 402 34.58 76.72 -32.03
N GLN A 403 35.66 75.96 -32.33
CA GLN A 403 36.90 76.51 -32.86
C GLN A 403 36.68 77.16 -34.24
N LEU A 404 35.93 76.52 -35.14
CA LEU A 404 35.57 77.09 -36.44
C LEU A 404 34.76 78.38 -36.29
N HIS A 405 33.76 78.40 -35.41
CA HIS A 405 32.95 79.57 -35.10
C HIS A 405 33.81 80.72 -34.57
N SER A 406 34.70 80.43 -33.62
CA SER A 406 35.62 81.43 -33.04
C SER A 406 36.60 81.96 -34.09
N GLY A 407 37.16 81.08 -34.92
CA GLY A 407 38.05 81.43 -36.03
C GLY A 407 37.35 82.33 -37.05
N ALA A 408 36.16 81.94 -37.51
CA ALA A 408 35.35 82.73 -38.44
C ALA A 408 34.94 84.08 -37.85
N SER A 409 34.58 84.13 -36.56
CA SER A 409 34.26 85.38 -35.85
C SER A 409 35.47 86.31 -35.70
N SER A 410 36.68 85.74 -35.56
CA SER A 410 37.92 86.51 -35.48
C SER A 410 38.38 87.09 -36.84
N MET A 411 37.85 86.59 -37.96
CA MET A 411 38.06 87.11 -39.31
C MET A 411 37.23 88.38 -39.55
N THR A 412 37.45 89.41 -38.75
CA THR A 412 36.88 90.74 -38.95
C THR A 412 37.70 91.53 -39.98
N PHE A 413 37.11 92.59 -40.57
CA PHE A 413 37.89 93.53 -41.40
C PHE A 413 39.12 94.09 -40.68
N GLY A 414 39.03 94.25 -39.35
CA GLY A 414 40.13 94.69 -38.49
C GLY A 414 41.34 93.75 -38.52
N SER A 415 41.14 92.43 -38.56
CA SER A 415 42.24 91.47 -38.60
C SER A 415 42.83 91.31 -40.01
N LEU A 416 42.07 91.64 -41.06
CA LEU A 416 42.51 91.63 -42.45
C LEU A 416 43.08 92.97 -42.95
N LEU A 417 42.83 94.06 -42.21
CA LEU A 417 43.26 95.42 -42.53
C LEU A 417 44.74 95.53 -42.93
N PRO A 418 45.70 94.88 -42.24
CA PRO A 418 47.11 94.90 -42.65
C PRO A 418 47.32 94.32 -44.07
N TRP A 419 46.66 93.22 -44.39
CA TRP A 419 46.75 92.57 -45.70
C TRP A 419 45.99 93.33 -46.78
N VAL A 420 44.82 93.87 -46.45
CA VAL A 420 44.05 94.75 -47.36
C VAL A 420 44.86 96.00 -47.69
N LEU A 421 45.60 96.57 -46.73
CA LEU A 421 46.50 97.69 -46.96
C LEU A 421 47.72 97.29 -47.79
N VAL A 422 48.30 96.11 -47.58
CA VAL A 422 49.41 95.59 -48.40
C VAL A 422 48.96 95.34 -49.84
N ILE A 423 47.87 94.60 -50.05
CA ILE A 423 47.34 94.27 -51.37
C ILE A 423 46.83 95.53 -52.06
N GLY A 424 46.08 96.37 -51.34
CA GLY A 424 45.62 97.67 -51.83
C GLY A 424 46.79 98.56 -52.22
N GLY A 425 47.85 98.61 -51.41
CA GLY A 425 49.09 99.32 -51.71
C GLY A 425 49.80 98.79 -52.96
N VAL A 426 49.94 97.47 -53.09
CA VAL A 426 50.52 96.82 -54.27
C VAL A 426 49.69 97.10 -55.52
N LEU A 427 48.36 97.03 -55.44
CA LEU A 427 47.47 97.34 -56.56
C LEU A 427 47.56 98.81 -56.98
N VAL A 428 47.69 99.74 -56.03
CA VAL A 428 47.92 101.16 -56.30
C VAL A 428 49.27 101.37 -56.99
N VAL A 429 50.33 100.69 -56.55
CA VAL A 429 51.66 100.74 -57.19
C VAL A 429 51.60 100.17 -58.61
N LEU A 430 50.97 99.01 -58.81
CA LEU A 430 50.77 98.41 -60.13
C LEU A 430 49.94 99.30 -61.06
N LEU A 431 48.89 99.95 -60.53
CA LEU A 431 48.09 100.93 -61.27
C LEU A 431 48.94 102.15 -61.63
N GLY A 432 49.77 102.64 -60.72
CA GLY A 432 50.73 103.72 -60.97
C GLY A 432 51.71 103.35 -62.08
N LEU A 433 52.28 102.15 -62.03
CA LEU A 433 53.16 101.60 -63.07
C LEU A 433 52.43 101.45 -64.41
N TRP A 434 51.17 101.00 -64.41
CA TRP A 434 50.34 100.91 -65.61
C TRP A 434 50.01 102.27 -66.20
N ILE A 435 49.67 103.27 -65.37
CA ILE A 435 49.44 104.65 -65.81
C ILE A 435 50.71 105.23 -66.44
N VAL A 436 51.86 105.08 -65.78
CA VAL A 436 53.17 105.53 -66.30
C VAL A 436 53.48 104.82 -67.62
N HIS A 437 53.30 103.50 -67.70
CA HIS A 437 53.52 102.72 -68.91
C HIS A 437 52.58 103.14 -70.04
N ARG A 438 51.29 103.38 -69.76
CA ARG A 438 50.27 103.82 -70.72
C ARG A 438 50.51 105.25 -71.23
N VAL A 439 51.01 106.13 -70.37
CA VAL A 439 51.43 107.49 -70.75
C VAL A 439 52.68 107.42 -71.63
N ARG A 440 53.67 106.58 -71.28
CA ARG A 440 54.87 106.33 -72.11
C ARG A 440 54.53 105.71 -73.47
N SER A 441 53.63 104.74 -73.52
CA SER A 441 53.22 104.09 -74.77
C SER A 441 52.40 105.01 -75.68
N ARG A 442 51.86 106.11 -75.16
CA ARG A 442 51.16 107.16 -75.93
C ARG A 442 52.04 108.36 -76.29
N SER A 443 53.24 108.46 -75.74
CA SER A 443 54.25 109.47 -76.10
C SER A 443 55.30 108.93 -77.08
N ALA A 444 55.20 107.64 -77.42
CA ALA A 444 55.97 106.97 -78.47
C ALA A 444 55.17 106.75 -79.77
N ALA A 445 53.97 107.33 -79.87
CA ALA A 445 53.16 107.47 -81.09
C ALA A 445 52.80 108.94 -81.22
#